data_AF-A0A924Q615-F1
#
_entry.id   AF-A0A924Q615-F1
#
_cell.length_a   1.000
_cell.length_b   1.000
_cell.length_c   1.000
_cell.angle_alpha   90.00
_cell.angle_beta   90.00
_cell.angle_gamma   90.00
#
_symmetry.space_group_name_H-M   'P 1'
#
loop_
_entity.id
_entity.type
_entity.pdbx_description
1 polymer ?
#
loop_
_entity_poly.entity_id
_entity_poly.type
_entity_poly.pdbx_seq_one_letter_code
_entity_poly.pdbx_strand_id
1 'polypeptide(L)'
;MNQDWLKLPAATLRDQMVFDYASTGLTLRSHPLALVGTRLSNMKMLRTAEQLRDAPSGRLLGACDSAVTRHQAQTAKGVVFVTRDYETSSVGVIV
;
A
#
# COMPACT_ATOMS: atom_id res chain seq x y z
N MET A 1 -14.01 42.78 -18.78
CA MET A 1 -13.67 41.90 -17.64
C MET A 1 -12.92 40.71 -18.20
N ASN A 2 -11.60 40.80 -18.28
CA ASN A 2 -10.76 39.79 -18.93
C ASN A 2 -10.49 38.66 -17.94
N GLN A 3 -11.23 37.56 -18.03
CA GLN A 3 -10.99 36.36 -17.22
C GLN A 3 -9.96 35.48 -17.93
N ASP A 4 -8.70 35.91 -17.87
CA ASP A 4 -7.55 35.05 -18.15
C ASP A 4 -7.50 33.99 -17.05
N TRP A 5 -8.21 32.90 -17.29
CA TRP A 5 -8.23 31.75 -16.40
C TRP A 5 -6.81 31.20 -16.30
N LEU A 6 -6.32 31.13 -15.06
CA LEU A 6 -5.01 30.60 -14.76
C LEU A 6 -4.98 29.10 -15.14
N LYS A 7 -4.43 28.78 -16.32
CA LYS A 7 -4.10 27.41 -16.72
C LYS A 7 -3.02 26.87 -15.81
N LEU A 8 -3.41 26.18 -14.75
CA LEU A 8 -2.46 25.40 -13.96
C LEU A 8 -2.01 24.17 -14.76
N PRO A 9 -0.74 23.76 -14.64
CA PRO A 9 -0.29 22.50 -15.20
C PRO A 9 -1.10 21.34 -14.60
N ALA A 10 -1.32 20.31 -15.41
CA ALA A 10 -1.99 19.10 -14.93
C ALA A 10 -1.18 18.49 -13.79
N ALA A 11 -1.86 18.10 -12.71
CA ALA A 11 -1.25 17.41 -11.57
C ALA A 11 -0.58 16.11 -12.04
N THR A 12 0.61 15.82 -11.52
CA THR A 12 1.28 14.53 -11.80
C THR A 12 0.54 13.38 -11.11
N LEU A 13 0.83 12.13 -11.48
CA LEU A 13 0.26 10.95 -10.78
C LEU A 13 0.55 10.99 -9.27
N ARG A 14 1.75 11.44 -8.89
CA ARG A 14 2.14 11.64 -7.50
C ARG A 14 1.26 12.68 -6.81
N ASP A 15 1.07 13.83 -7.45
CA ASP A 15 0.27 14.91 -6.86
C ASP A 15 -1.18 14.48 -6.68
N GLN A 16 -1.75 13.81 -7.69
CA GLN A 16 -3.10 13.24 -7.61
C GLN A 16 -3.23 12.24 -6.45
N MET A 17 -2.28 11.31 -6.28
CA MET A 17 -2.31 10.35 -5.17
C MET A 17 -2.19 11.03 -3.81
N VAL A 18 -1.33 12.05 -3.67
CA VAL A 18 -1.19 12.81 -2.43
C VAL A 18 -2.48 13.55 -2.10
N PHE A 19 -3.13 14.16 -3.09
CA PHE A 19 -4.40 14.87 -2.89
C PHE A 19 -5.57 13.92 -2.61
N ASP A 20 -5.64 12.78 -3.30
CA ASP A 20 -6.64 11.73 -3.03
C ASP A 20 -6.49 11.21 -1.59
N TYR A 21 -5.27 10.89 -1.18
CA TYR A 21 -5.00 10.39 0.17
C TYR A 21 -5.27 11.44 1.25
N ALA A 22 -4.85 12.69 1.03
CA ALA A 22 -5.09 13.77 1.98
C ALA A 22 -6.58 14.11 2.15
N SER A 23 -7.40 13.89 1.11
CA SER A 23 -8.83 14.19 1.14
C SER A 23 -9.71 13.02 1.60
N THR A 24 -9.35 11.79 1.26
CA THR A 24 -10.20 10.60 1.50
C THR A 24 -9.59 9.57 2.45
N GLY A 25 -8.31 9.71 2.80
CA GLY A 25 -7.55 8.67 3.50
C GLY A 25 -7.21 7.46 2.62
N LEU A 26 -7.53 7.50 1.33
CA LEU A 26 -7.33 6.42 0.35
C LEU A 26 -6.76 6.97 -0.97
N THR A 27 -6.13 6.11 -1.76
CA THR A 27 -5.72 6.44 -3.14
C THR A 27 -6.71 5.86 -4.13
N LEU A 28 -7.41 6.70 -4.90
CA LEU A 28 -8.53 6.26 -5.76
C LEU A 28 -8.07 5.66 -7.10
N ARG A 29 -6.82 5.88 -7.50
CA ARG A 29 -6.31 5.49 -8.84
C ARG A 29 -5.27 4.37 -8.84
N SER A 30 -4.33 4.35 -7.89
CA SER A 30 -3.39 3.23 -7.72
C SER A 30 -2.83 3.21 -6.30
N HIS A 31 -2.41 2.03 -5.85
CA HIS A 31 -1.85 1.85 -4.52
C HIS A 31 -0.54 2.68 -4.36
N PRO A 32 -0.26 3.30 -3.20
CA PRO A 32 0.91 4.16 -3.01
C PRO A 32 2.26 3.50 -3.33
N LEU A 33 2.34 2.18 -3.21
CA LEU A 33 3.53 1.40 -3.53
C LEU A 33 3.91 1.45 -5.01
N ALA A 34 2.96 1.75 -5.91
CA ALA A 34 3.24 1.92 -7.33
C ALA A 34 4.24 3.07 -7.59
N LEU A 35 4.25 4.11 -6.74
CA LEU A 35 5.19 5.23 -6.85
C LEU A 35 6.65 4.85 -6.54
N VAL A 36 6.84 3.79 -5.75
CA VAL A 36 8.18 3.33 -5.30
C VAL A 36 8.52 1.94 -5.82
N GLY A 37 7.70 1.40 -6.74
CA GLY A 37 7.80 0.03 -7.23
C GLY A 37 9.20 -0.36 -7.71
N THR A 38 9.86 0.50 -8.51
CA THR A 38 11.23 0.26 -8.99
C THR A 38 12.25 0.15 -7.85
N ARG A 39 12.13 1.00 -6.82
CA ARG A 39 13.03 0.96 -5.65
C ARG A 39 12.80 -0.31 -4.82
N LEU A 40 11.55 -0.71 -4.64
CA LEU A 40 11.19 -1.95 -3.92
C LEU A 40 11.71 -3.19 -4.66
N SER A 41 11.58 -3.24 -5.98
CA SER A 41 12.17 -4.30 -6.81
C SER A 41 13.69 -4.38 -6.65
N ASN A 42 14.39 -3.24 -6.64
CA ASN A 42 15.84 -3.20 -6.45
C ASN A 42 16.27 -3.73 -5.07
N MET A 43 15.43 -3.56 -4.06
CA MET A 43 15.63 -4.11 -2.71
C MET A 43 15.13 -5.55 -2.56
N LYS A 44 14.64 -6.18 -3.65
CA LYS A 44 14.04 -7.52 -3.65
C LYS A 44 12.85 -7.65 -2.69
N MET A 45 12.09 -6.57 -2.49
CA MET A 45 10.89 -6.59 -1.66
C MET A 45 9.68 -7.09 -2.46
N LEU A 46 8.87 -7.92 -1.82
CA LEU A 46 7.57 -8.33 -2.36
C LEU A 46 6.61 -7.14 -2.29
N ARG A 47 5.83 -6.97 -3.36
CA ARG A 47 4.90 -5.84 -3.59
C ARG A 47 3.45 -6.28 -3.72
N THR A 48 3.22 -7.55 -4.06
CA THR A 48 1.88 -8.13 -4.23
C THR A 48 1.67 -9.33 -3.32
N ALA A 49 0.42 -9.63 -3.01
CA ALA A 49 0.08 -10.82 -2.22
C ALA A 49 0.37 -12.12 -2.98
N GLU A 50 0.24 -12.12 -4.31
CA GLU A 50 0.59 -13.26 -5.18
C GLU A 50 2.05 -13.68 -4.96
N GLN A 51 2.96 -12.70 -4.95
CA GLN A 51 4.39 -12.97 -4.74
C GLN A 51 4.67 -13.59 -3.37
N LEU A 52 3.87 -13.25 -2.36
CA LEU A 52 3.97 -13.87 -1.04
C LEU A 52 3.40 -15.28 -1.02
N ARG A 53 2.27 -15.53 -1.70
CA ARG A 53 1.67 -16.87 -1.82
C ARG A 53 2.56 -17.87 -2.56
N ASP A 54 3.25 -17.41 -3.60
CA ASP A 54 4.13 -18.25 -4.42
C ASP A 54 5.51 -18.47 -3.79
N ALA A 55 5.82 -17.79 -2.68
CA ALA A 55 7.11 -17.89 -2.05
C ALA A 55 7.27 -19.21 -1.26
N PRO A 56 8.47 -19.82 -1.26
CA PRO A 56 8.72 -21.02 -0.47
C PRO A 56 8.56 -20.77 1.04
N SER A 57 7.89 -21.69 1.72
CA SER A 57 7.78 -21.67 3.19
C SER A 57 9.16 -21.76 3.86
N GLY A 58 9.31 -21.11 5.02
CA GLY A 58 10.54 -21.10 5.81
C GLY A 58 11.63 -20.15 5.30
N ARG A 59 11.38 -19.38 4.25
CA ARG A 59 12.33 -18.40 3.72
C ARG A 59 12.13 -17.02 4.34
N LEU A 60 13.23 -16.36 4.69
CA LEU A 60 13.20 -14.95 5.08
C LEU A 60 12.99 -14.08 3.84
N LEU A 61 11.93 -13.26 3.87
CA LEU A 61 11.51 -12.40 2.76
C LEU A 61 11.25 -10.99 3.28
N GLY A 62 11.60 -9.98 2.48
CA GLY A 62 11.19 -8.59 2.72
C GLY A 62 9.89 -8.31 1.97
N ALA A 63 8.89 -7.76 2.65
CA ALA A 63 7.61 -7.38 2.05
C ALA A 63 7.28 -5.93 2.40
N CYS A 64 6.79 -5.17 1.41
CA CYS A 64 6.34 -3.81 1.57
C CYS A 64 4.86 -3.72 1.19
N ASP A 65 4.08 -3.08 2.05
CA ASP A 65 2.61 -3.02 2.07
C ASP A 65 2.23 -1.69 2.72
N SER A 66 0.95 -1.32 2.57
CA SER A 66 0.35 -0.32 3.43
C SER A 66 -0.28 -1.03 4.65
N ALA A 67 -0.16 -0.41 5.82
CA ALA A 67 -0.63 -1.01 7.06
C ALA A 67 -2.14 -0.80 7.22
N VAL A 68 -2.93 -1.85 7.42
CA VAL A 68 -4.34 -1.65 7.81
C VAL A 68 -4.80 -2.68 8.84
N THR A 69 -5.03 -2.17 10.05
CA THR A 69 -5.64 -2.84 11.21
C THR A 69 -4.83 -3.93 11.90
N ARG A 70 -4.66 -3.74 13.21
CA ARG A 70 -4.22 -4.75 14.18
C ARG A 70 -5.39 -5.01 15.13
N HIS A 71 -5.76 -6.27 15.31
CA HIS A 71 -6.77 -6.64 16.29
C HIS A 71 -6.26 -7.80 17.15
N GLN A 72 -6.40 -7.66 18.48
CA GLN A 72 -6.13 -8.73 19.43
C GLN A 72 -7.48 -9.31 19.86
N ALA A 73 -7.72 -10.58 19.54
CA ALA A 73 -8.94 -11.24 19.97
C ALA A 73 -8.90 -11.42 21.50
N GLN A 74 -9.94 -10.97 22.21
CA GLN A 74 -10.03 -11.06 23.68
C GLN A 74 -9.94 -12.49 24.22
N THR A 75 -10.30 -13.49 23.40
CA THR A 75 -10.36 -14.91 23.77
C THR A 75 -9.14 -15.72 23.32
N ALA A 76 -8.26 -15.15 22.49
CA ALA A 76 -7.05 -15.82 22.03
C ALA A 76 -5.87 -15.31 22.85
N LYS A 77 -5.32 -16.15 23.73
CA LYS A 77 -4.21 -15.86 24.67
C LYS A 77 -3.01 -15.16 23.99
N GLY A 78 -3.07 -13.84 23.85
CA GLY A 78 -1.97 -13.05 23.27
C GLY A 78 -1.85 -13.06 21.74
N VAL A 79 -2.75 -13.72 21.00
CA VAL A 79 -2.68 -13.81 19.53
C VAL A 79 -3.12 -12.49 18.91
N VAL A 80 -2.30 -11.98 17.98
CA VAL A 80 -2.58 -10.74 17.27
C VAL A 80 -2.79 -11.02 15.78
N PHE A 81 -3.91 -10.54 15.27
CA PHE A 81 -4.23 -10.54 13.85
C PHE A 81 -3.84 -9.20 13.25
N VAL A 82 -3.07 -9.22 12.18
CA VAL A 82 -2.66 -8.05 11.42
C VAL A 82 -3.07 -8.23 9.97
N THR A 83 -3.83 -7.28 9.41
CA THR A 83 -4.10 -7.26 7.98
C THR A 83 -3.08 -6.34 7.30
N ARG A 84 -2.45 -6.84 6.23
CA ARG A 84 -1.41 -6.13 5.46
C ARG A 84 -1.96 -5.90 4.06
N ASP A 85 -2.00 -4.67 3.60
CA ASP A 85 -2.58 -4.34 2.31
C ASP A 85 -1.49 -4.18 1.24
N TYR A 86 -1.53 -5.04 0.22
CA TYR A 86 -0.58 -5.02 -0.89
C TYR A 86 -1.18 -4.34 -2.11
N GLU A 87 -0.34 -4.08 -3.12
CA GLU A 87 -0.73 -3.37 -4.34
C GLU A 87 -1.97 -3.97 -5.05
N THR A 88 -2.20 -5.27 -4.92
CA THR A 88 -3.28 -6.00 -5.60
C THR A 88 -4.34 -6.59 -4.66
N SER A 89 -4.04 -6.77 -3.37
CA SER A 89 -4.93 -7.43 -2.39
C SER A 89 -4.33 -7.40 -0.98
N SER A 90 -5.11 -7.79 0.03
CA SER A 90 -4.64 -7.85 1.42
C SER A 90 -4.29 -9.27 1.88
N VAL A 91 -3.37 -9.40 2.85
CA VAL A 91 -2.97 -10.66 3.47
C VAL A 91 -3.08 -10.56 4.99
N GLY A 92 -3.66 -11.59 5.63
CA GLY A 92 -3.68 -11.71 7.08
C GLY A 92 -2.39 -12.35 7.62
N VAL A 93 -1.84 -11.77 8.68
CA VAL A 93 -0.70 -12.28 9.43
C VAL A 93 -1.16 -12.53 10.87
N ILE A 94 -0.78 -13.68 11.42
CA ILE A 94 -1.09 -14.09 12.79
C ILE A 94 0.25 -14.21 13.53
N VAL A 95 0.36 -13.53 14.68
CA VAL A 95 1.54 -13.55 15.56
C VAL A 95 1.11 -13.92 16.98
#